data_AF-A0A1I6MPM6-F1
#
_entry.id   AF-A0A1I6MPM6-F1
#
_cell.length_a   1.000
_cell.length_b   1.000
_cell.length_c   1.000
_cell.angle_alpha   90.00
_cell.angle_beta   90.00
_cell.angle_gamma   90.00
#
_symmetry.space_group_name_H-M   'P 1'
#
loop_
_entity.id
_entity.type
_entity.pdbx_description
1 polymer ?
#
loop_
_entity_poly.entity_id
_entity_poly.type
_entity_poly.pdbx_seq_one_letter_code
_entity_poly.pdbx_strand_id
1 'polypeptide(L)'
;MDFGKIIARVKAILSTPKTEWPVIAAEPATTQGLYTGYILILAALPAIARFIKDSLLGSGVLGVTVRIPVGAGIGVMVLGYLLSLVVLYVLALIVSALAPSFGGQKDTVQALKAVAYAWTAYWVASIAVILPWIGGLICIAGLVYAIYLLFLGLPHTMKCPEEKAAGYTAVSVIIGVVLSLIVGAIVGAIFLSGIMVGGAMHTATITSSDGSTVTVDKDSALGKLAAMGERADQASKDLEAAQKSGDPNAQQAAMGKMMGAAMGNDSNVQSLSADQVKTFLPDSVAGLKRESLSAERSNTMGVQITTARGQYGDGNGRNVDLEVGDTGSMKGMMAMASAMAPESEQQTDHGYQKTYTQNNRLIHEAWDNTSKSGEYGVVVGQRFSVKASGPADNIDQLKNLVNGVDLDKLESLKNEGVSKH
;
A
#
# COMPACT_ATOMS: atom_id res chain seq x y z
N MET A 1 18.66 33.88 -21.12
CA MET A 1 19.27 32.59 -20.71
C MET A 1 20.01 32.04 -21.91
N ASP A 2 21.24 31.58 -21.73
CA ASP A 2 22.05 30.99 -22.79
C ASP A 2 22.20 29.49 -22.51
N PHE A 3 21.37 28.68 -23.18
CA PHE A 3 21.36 27.22 -23.00
C PHE A 3 22.69 26.58 -23.40
N GLY A 4 23.42 27.18 -24.35
CA GLY A 4 24.73 26.69 -24.77
C GLY A 4 25.73 26.70 -23.62
N LYS A 5 25.72 27.77 -22.81
CA LYS A 5 26.56 27.87 -21.60
C LYS A 5 26.21 26.82 -20.54
N ILE A 6 24.92 26.54 -20.34
CA ILE A 6 24.47 25.51 -19.39
C ILE A 6 24.95 24.13 -19.83
N ILE A 7 24.73 23.77 -21.10
CA ILE A 7 25.15 22.48 -21.65
C ILE A 7 26.68 22.34 -21.58
N ALA A 8 27.42 23.39 -21.92
CA ALA A 8 28.88 23.41 -21.80
C ALA A 8 29.32 23.18 -20.34
N ARG A 9 28.68 23.85 -19.38
CA ARG A 9 28.97 23.68 -17.94
C ARG A 9 28.67 22.26 -17.47
N VAL A 10 27.51 21.71 -17.83
CA VAL A 10 27.11 20.34 -17.49
C VAL A 10 28.11 19.33 -18.06
N LYS A 11 28.51 19.48 -19.33
CA LYS A 11 29.51 18.60 -19.94
C LYS A 11 30.85 18.71 -19.22
N ALA A 12 31.31 19.92 -18.94
CA ALA A 12 32.60 20.17 -18.30
C ALA A 12 32.66 19.59 -16.89
N ILE A 13 31.64 19.84 -16.05
CA ILE A 13 31.62 19.29 -14.69
C ILE A 13 31.50 17.76 -14.67
N LEU A 14 30.80 17.16 -15.63
CA LEU A 14 30.65 15.70 -15.70
C LEU A 14 31.81 14.97 -16.35
N SER A 15 32.54 15.61 -17.27
CA SER A 15 33.64 14.97 -18.02
C SER A 15 35.01 15.30 -17.46
N THR A 16 35.20 16.53 -16.97
CA THR A 16 36.49 17.06 -16.52
C THR A 16 36.37 17.82 -15.19
N PRO A 17 35.83 17.18 -14.12
CA PRO A 17 35.51 17.89 -12.87
C PRO A 17 36.73 18.52 -12.19
N LYS A 18 37.89 17.85 -12.23
CA LYS A 18 39.12 18.33 -11.59
C LYS A 18 39.61 19.68 -12.13
N THR A 19 39.43 19.93 -13.43
CA THR A 19 39.81 21.21 -14.06
C THR A 19 38.70 22.24 -13.94
N GLU A 20 37.45 21.79 -13.85
CA GLU A 20 36.27 22.65 -13.85
C GLU A 20 35.99 23.30 -12.49
N TRP A 21 36.25 22.60 -11.38
CA TRP A 21 36.01 23.12 -10.04
C TRP A 21 36.75 24.42 -9.72
N PRO A 22 38.06 24.57 -10.04
CA PRO A 22 38.75 25.84 -9.89
C PRO A 22 38.11 26.99 -10.66
N VAL A 23 37.62 26.73 -11.89
CA VAL A 23 36.93 27.72 -12.73
C VAL A 23 35.62 28.15 -12.06
N ILE A 24 34.79 27.19 -11.67
CA ILE A 24 33.52 27.45 -10.95
C ILE A 24 33.75 28.26 -9.67
N ALA A 25 34.78 27.92 -8.89
CA ALA A 25 35.08 28.61 -7.64
C ALA A 25 35.45 30.08 -7.87
N ALA A 26 36.20 30.37 -8.95
CA ALA A 26 36.66 31.72 -9.30
C ALA A 26 35.58 32.60 -9.94
N GLU A 27 34.58 32.02 -10.61
CA GLU A 27 33.54 32.79 -11.30
C GLU A 27 32.68 33.62 -10.33
N PRO A 28 32.46 34.91 -10.56
CA PRO A 28 31.55 35.68 -9.73
C PRO A 28 30.11 35.17 -9.92
N ALA A 29 29.40 34.96 -8.82
CA ALA A 29 28.02 34.49 -8.87
C ALA A 29 27.20 35.13 -7.74
N THR A 30 25.89 35.13 -7.92
CA THR A 30 24.91 35.44 -6.87
C THR A 30 23.97 34.26 -6.71
N THR A 31 23.32 34.15 -5.56
CA THR A 31 22.28 33.13 -5.33
C THR A 31 21.21 33.18 -6.44
N GLN A 32 20.67 34.37 -6.73
CA GLN A 32 19.67 34.55 -7.80
C GLN A 32 20.21 34.12 -9.18
N GLY A 33 21.47 34.46 -9.50
CA GLY A 33 22.10 34.09 -10.76
C GLY A 33 22.26 32.58 -10.91
N LEU A 34 22.65 31.88 -9.84
CA LEU A 34 22.76 30.41 -9.83
C LEU A 34 21.38 29.75 -9.97
N TYR A 35 20.35 30.28 -9.30
CA TYR A 35 18.99 29.75 -9.40
C TYR A 35 18.43 29.90 -10.80
N THR A 36 18.37 31.14 -11.30
CA THR A 36 17.74 31.45 -12.59
C THR A 36 18.57 30.96 -13.78
N GLY A 37 19.89 30.92 -13.66
CA GLY A 37 20.79 30.54 -14.74
C GLY A 37 21.12 29.05 -14.83
N TYR A 38 20.84 28.26 -13.79
CA TYR A 38 21.29 26.86 -13.73
C TYR A 38 20.34 25.93 -12.96
N ILE A 39 20.13 26.20 -11.67
CA ILE A 39 19.45 25.26 -10.74
C ILE A 39 18.00 25.02 -11.15
N LEU A 40 17.23 26.08 -11.46
CA LEU A 40 15.82 25.93 -11.83
C LEU A 40 15.65 25.00 -13.04
N ILE A 41 16.56 25.09 -14.00
CA ILE A 41 16.48 24.33 -15.25
C ILE A 41 16.83 22.86 -15.00
N LEU A 42 17.95 22.58 -14.33
CA LEU A 42 18.37 21.19 -14.12
C LEU A 42 17.56 20.46 -13.06
N ALA A 43 17.12 21.14 -12.00
CA ALA A 43 16.25 20.54 -10.99
C ALA A 43 14.86 20.19 -11.54
N ALA A 44 14.46 20.75 -12.70
CA ALA A 44 13.21 20.38 -13.35
C ALA A 44 13.29 19.00 -14.02
N LEU A 45 14.49 18.54 -14.41
CA LEU A 45 14.70 17.23 -15.05
C LEU A 45 14.16 16.07 -14.20
N PRO A 46 14.56 15.89 -12.92
CA PRO A 46 14.02 14.80 -12.10
C PRO A 46 12.50 14.94 -11.88
N ALA A 47 11.99 16.16 -11.71
CA ALA A 47 10.57 16.40 -11.48
C ALA A 47 9.72 15.96 -12.68
N ILE A 48 10.13 16.39 -13.89
CA ILE A 48 9.45 16.05 -15.14
C ILE A 48 9.60 14.55 -15.44
N ALA A 49 10.81 13.99 -15.32
CA ALA A 49 11.05 12.58 -15.62
C ALA A 49 10.25 11.66 -14.69
N ARG A 50 10.16 12.00 -13.41
CA ARG A 50 9.34 11.27 -12.44
C ARG A 50 7.85 11.41 -12.73
N PHE A 51 7.37 12.60 -13.07
CA PHE A 51 5.98 12.81 -13.48
C PHE A 51 5.61 11.94 -14.69
N ILE A 52 6.45 11.93 -15.73
CA ILE A 52 6.26 11.10 -16.92
C ILE A 52 6.19 9.62 -16.53
N LYS A 53 7.13 9.15 -15.71
CA LYS A 53 7.14 7.76 -15.24
C LYS A 53 5.88 7.42 -14.47
N ASP A 54 5.56 8.20 -13.45
CA ASP A 54 4.52 7.83 -12.48
C ASP A 54 3.11 8.07 -13.04
N SER A 55 2.92 9.08 -13.90
CA SER A 55 1.58 9.47 -14.40
C SER A 55 1.28 9.03 -15.83
N LEU A 56 2.28 8.99 -16.73
CA LEU A 56 2.07 8.67 -18.15
C LEU A 56 2.41 7.23 -18.48
N LEU A 57 3.58 6.75 -18.05
CA LEU A 57 4.01 5.37 -18.31
C LEU A 57 3.39 4.40 -17.32
N GLY A 58 3.37 4.77 -16.04
CA GLY A 58 3.01 3.94 -14.91
C GLY A 58 4.18 3.12 -14.38
N SER A 59 4.06 2.72 -13.13
CA SER A 59 5.01 1.84 -12.45
C SER A 59 4.39 0.47 -12.26
N GLY A 60 5.08 -0.57 -12.72
CA GLY A 60 4.65 -1.95 -12.54
C GLY A 60 4.95 -2.45 -11.12
N VAL A 61 3.93 -2.92 -10.41
CA VAL A 61 4.06 -3.65 -9.14
C VAL A 61 3.32 -4.97 -9.30
N LEU A 62 4.01 -6.11 -9.14
CA LEU A 62 3.43 -7.45 -9.21
C LEU A 62 2.62 -7.73 -10.52
N GLY A 63 3.09 -7.24 -11.66
CA GLY A 63 2.41 -7.41 -12.96
C GLY A 63 1.26 -6.43 -13.22
N VAL A 64 0.93 -5.56 -12.27
CA VAL A 64 -0.08 -4.51 -12.42
C VAL A 64 0.62 -3.16 -12.63
N THR A 65 0.23 -2.43 -13.69
CA THR A 65 0.73 -1.07 -13.93
C THR A 65 -0.13 -0.06 -13.17
N VAL A 66 0.47 0.61 -12.20
CA VAL A 66 -0.18 1.67 -11.42
C VAL A 66 0.25 3.02 -11.98
N ARG A 67 -0.73 3.91 -12.22
CA ARG A 67 -0.51 5.28 -12.68
C ARG A 67 -1.08 6.27 -11.70
N ILE A 68 -0.34 7.34 -11.44
CA ILE A 68 -0.84 8.50 -10.73
C ILE A 68 -1.72 9.31 -11.70
N PRO A 69 -2.95 9.69 -11.33
CA PRO A 69 -3.79 10.53 -12.18
C PRO A 69 -3.06 11.83 -12.55
N VAL A 70 -3.14 12.25 -13.81
CA VAL A 70 -2.35 13.39 -14.34
C VAL A 70 -2.49 14.65 -13.48
N GLY A 71 -3.70 14.99 -13.02
CA GLY A 71 -3.91 16.15 -12.15
C GLY A 71 -3.15 16.07 -10.81
N ALA A 72 -3.22 14.92 -10.14
CA ALA A 72 -2.46 14.67 -8.92
C ALA A 72 -0.95 14.62 -9.20
N GLY A 73 -0.54 14.02 -10.32
CA GLY A 73 0.84 13.96 -10.77
C GLY A 73 1.45 15.34 -10.99
N ILE A 74 0.71 16.27 -11.60
CA ILE A 74 1.14 17.67 -11.76
C ILE A 74 1.31 18.33 -10.39
N GLY A 75 0.35 18.13 -9.47
CA GLY A 75 0.45 18.66 -8.10
C GLY A 75 1.71 18.18 -7.38
N VAL A 76 1.98 16.86 -7.44
CA VAL A 76 3.19 16.26 -6.85
C VAL A 76 4.46 16.75 -7.53
N MET A 77 4.46 16.88 -8.85
CA MET A 77 5.60 17.40 -9.62
C MET A 77 5.95 18.83 -9.19
N VAL A 78 4.96 19.73 -9.15
CA VAL A 78 5.17 21.14 -8.79
C VAL A 78 5.61 21.27 -7.33
N LEU A 79 4.91 20.61 -6.40
CA LEU A 79 5.26 20.65 -4.98
C LEU A 79 6.66 20.08 -4.73
N GLY A 80 6.95 18.89 -5.28
CA GLY A 80 8.24 18.23 -5.13
C GLY A 80 9.37 19.05 -5.72
N TYR A 81 9.14 19.69 -6.88
CA TYR A 81 10.10 20.60 -7.49
C TYR A 81 10.39 21.80 -6.59
N LEU A 82 9.37 22.51 -6.09
CA LEU A 82 9.56 23.66 -5.20
C LEU A 82 10.27 23.29 -3.90
N LEU A 83 9.88 22.17 -3.26
CA LEU A 83 10.55 21.67 -2.06
C LEU A 83 12.02 21.31 -2.33
N SER A 84 12.33 20.75 -3.50
CA SER A 84 13.71 20.40 -3.87
C SER A 84 14.61 21.63 -3.98
N LEU A 85 14.09 22.74 -4.50
CA LEU A 85 14.81 24.01 -4.58
C LEU A 85 15.11 24.56 -3.18
N VAL A 86 14.11 24.54 -2.30
CA VAL A 86 14.28 24.99 -0.90
C VAL A 86 15.32 24.13 -0.19
N VAL A 87 15.23 22.80 -0.30
CA VAL A 87 16.20 21.89 0.33
C VAL A 87 17.60 22.08 -0.19
N LEU A 88 17.78 22.32 -1.48
CA LEU A 88 19.09 22.60 -2.04
C LEU A 88 19.71 23.86 -1.40
N TYR A 89 18.92 24.92 -1.21
CA TYR A 89 19.39 26.12 -0.51
C TYR A 89 19.71 25.85 0.97
N VAL A 90 18.85 25.11 1.67
CA VAL A 90 19.06 24.74 3.07
C VAL A 90 20.34 23.91 3.23
N LEU A 91 20.57 22.95 2.33
CA LEU A 91 21.80 22.17 2.32
C LEU A 91 23.03 23.08 2.10
N ALA A 92 22.96 24.04 1.18
CA ALA A 92 24.03 25.01 0.98
C ALA A 92 24.31 25.88 2.23
N LEU A 93 23.26 26.31 2.95
CA LEU A 93 23.42 27.03 4.22
C LEU A 93 24.11 26.16 5.28
N ILE A 94 23.73 24.89 5.39
CA ILE A 94 24.33 23.97 6.36
C ILE A 94 25.78 23.67 5.99
N VAL A 95 26.07 23.41 4.71
CA VAL A 95 27.44 23.24 4.20
C VAL A 95 28.25 24.48 4.55
N SER A 96 27.77 25.69 4.23
CA SER A 96 28.42 26.95 4.58
C SER A 96 28.69 27.09 6.09
N ALA A 97 27.72 26.72 6.93
CA ALA A 97 27.84 26.79 8.39
C ALA A 97 28.84 25.77 8.96
N LEU A 98 29.00 24.61 8.33
CA LEU A 98 29.96 23.57 8.73
C LEU A 98 31.39 23.87 8.29
N ALA A 99 31.59 24.76 7.32
CA ALA A 99 32.91 25.04 6.75
C ALA A 99 34.00 25.30 7.81
N PRO A 100 33.78 26.13 8.85
CA PRO A 100 34.80 26.39 9.87
C PRO A 100 35.24 25.14 10.64
N SER A 101 34.32 24.20 10.91
CA SER A 101 34.63 22.93 11.59
C SER A 101 35.59 22.05 10.79
N PHE A 102 35.62 22.23 9.46
CA PHE A 102 36.52 21.52 8.55
C PHE A 102 37.68 22.39 8.06
N GLY A 103 37.93 23.55 8.69
CA GLY A 103 39.01 24.46 8.29
C GLY A 103 38.78 25.22 6.99
N GLY A 104 37.53 25.27 6.52
CA GLY A 104 37.10 26.06 5.36
C GLY A 104 36.55 27.43 5.74
N GLN A 105 36.20 28.21 4.72
CA GLN A 105 35.65 29.55 4.81
C GLN A 105 34.12 29.52 4.67
N LYS A 106 33.44 30.26 5.54
CA LYS A 106 31.99 30.39 5.50
C LYS A 106 31.59 31.33 4.36
N ASP A 107 31.10 30.76 3.28
CA ASP A 107 30.51 31.50 2.16
C ASP A 107 29.31 30.71 1.61
N THR A 108 28.12 31.30 1.64
CA THR A 108 26.88 30.62 1.22
C THR A 108 26.78 30.52 -0.30
N VAL A 109 27.31 31.49 -1.04
CA VAL A 109 27.30 31.46 -2.52
C VAL A 109 28.25 30.37 -3.00
N GLN A 110 29.43 30.24 -2.40
CA GLN A 110 30.37 29.16 -2.72
C GLN A 110 29.85 27.79 -2.31
N ALA A 111 29.18 27.67 -1.16
CA ALA A 111 28.52 26.44 -0.75
C ALA A 111 27.39 26.06 -1.73
N LEU A 112 26.62 27.04 -2.19
CA LEU A 112 25.55 26.82 -3.17
C LEU A 112 26.11 26.34 -4.51
N LYS A 113 27.23 26.90 -4.98
CA LYS A 113 27.94 26.36 -6.15
C LYS A 113 28.34 24.91 -5.93
N ALA A 114 28.99 24.60 -4.81
CA ALA A 114 29.44 23.25 -4.49
C ALA A 114 28.28 22.25 -4.56
N VAL A 115 27.17 22.56 -3.90
CA VAL A 115 25.98 21.70 -3.87
C VAL A 115 25.35 21.61 -5.27
N ALA A 116 25.05 22.73 -5.93
CA ALA A 116 24.36 22.75 -7.21
C ALA A 116 25.13 22.04 -8.33
N TYR A 117 26.43 22.29 -8.45
CA TYR A 117 27.26 21.66 -9.48
C TYR A 117 27.54 20.19 -9.18
N ALA A 118 27.65 19.79 -7.91
CA ALA A 118 27.72 18.37 -7.55
C ALA A 118 26.42 17.61 -7.89
N TRP A 119 25.26 18.19 -7.57
CA TRP A 119 23.94 17.61 -7.87
C TRP A 119 23.63 17.48 -9.37
N THR A 120 24.40 18.14 -10.23
CA THR A 120 24.26 18.05 -11.70
C THR A 120 24.29 16.60 -12.19
N ALA A 121 25.16 15.77 -11.62
CA ALA A 121 25.26 14.35 -11.98
C ALA A 121 23.94 13.60 -11.72
N TYR A 122 23.33 13.81 -10.55
CA TYR A 122 22.06 13.20 -10.20
C TYR A 122 20.91 13.75 -11.06
N TRP A 123 20.85 15.06 -11.28
CA TRP A 123 19.82 15.67 -12.12
C TRP A 123 19.84 15.13 -13.56
N VAL A 124 21.01 15.01 -14.16
CA VAL A 124 21.13 14.42 -15.51
C VAL A 124 20.80 12.94 -15.51
N ALA A 125 21.32 12.17 -14.54
CA ALA A 125 21.03 10.74 -14.43
C ALA A 125 19.54 10.44 -14.20
N SER A 126 18.82 11.34 -13.52
CA SER A 126 17.41 11.16 -13.17
C SER A 126 16.47 11.05 -14.38
N ILE A 127 16.88 11.55 -15.56
CA ILE A 127 16.12 11.35 -16.81
C ILE A 127 15.94 9.86 -17.10
N ALA A 128 16.92 9.03 -16.73
CA ALA A 128 16.88 7.60 -16.94
C ALA A 128 15.81 6.89 -16.09
N VAL A 129 15.19 7.56 -15.10
CA VAL A 129 14.14 6.95 -14.26
C VAL A 129 12.96 6.41 -15.09
N ILE A 130 12.73 6.98 -16.27
CA ILE A 130 11.75 6.55 -17.27
C ILE A 130 11.99 5.11 -17.73
N LEU A 131 13.25 4.66 -17.75
CA LEU A 131 13.61 3.30 -18.10
C LEU A 131 13.29 2.34 -16.94
N PRO A 132 12.64 1.19 -17.19
CA PRO A 132 12.44 0.15 -16.18
C PRO A 132 13.77 -0.38 -15.67
N TRP A 133 13.85 -0.84 -14.41
CA TRP A 133 14.98 -1.51 -13.75
C TRP A 133 16.37 -0.83 -13.88
N ILE A 134 16.92 -0.72 -15.10
CA ILE A 134 18.16 -0.01 -15.44
C ILE A 134 18.11 1.48 -15.11
N GLY A 135 16.94 2.11 -15.20
CA GLY A 135 16.79 3.52 -14.85
C GLY A 135 17.17 3.82 -13.40
N GLY A 136 16.80 2.92 -12.48
CA GLY A 136 17.17 3.02 -11.08
C GLY A 136 18.68 2.91 -10.86
N LEU A 137 19.35 1.99 -11.58
CA LEU A 137 20.81 1.83 -11.51
C LEU A 137 21.55 3.06 -12.02
N ILE A 138 21.08 3.68 -13.10
CA ILE A 138 21.67 4.92 -13.64
C ILE A 138 21.51 6.07 -12.64
N CYS A 139 20.35 6.21 -12.00
CA CYS A 139 20.13 7.21 -10.95
C CYS A 139 21.09 7.02 -9.76
N ILE A 140 21.32 5.77 -9.32
CA ILE A 140 22.28 5.44 -8.25
C ILE A 140 23.70 5.81 -8.67
N ALA A 141 24.11 5.47 -9.89
CA ALA A 141 25.41 5.87 -10.42
C ALA A 141 25.58 7.40 -10.43
N GLY A 142 24.54 8.14 -10.85
CA GLY A 142 24.53 9.61 -10.81
C GLY A 142 24.63 10.18 -9.40
N LEU A 143 23.97 9.56 -8.41
CA LEU A 143 24.08 9.93 -7.00
C LEU A 143 25.50 9.71 -6.45
N VAL A 144 26.08 8.53 -6.70
CA VAL A 144 27.46 8.21 -6.28
C VAL A 144 28.44 9.19 -6.91
N TYR A 145 28.25 9.51 -8.19
CA TYR A 145 29.08 10.49 -8.87
C TYR A 145 28.88 11.91 -8.32
N ALA A 146 27.66 12.31 -7.94
CA ALA A 146 27.41 13.59 -7.27
C ALA A 146 28.19 13.72 -5.94
N ILE A 147 28.29 12.63 -5.17
CA ILE A 147 29.10 12.61 -3.93
C ILE A 147 30.58 12.83 -4.26
N TYR A 148 31.10 12.15 -5.29
CA TYR A 148 32.46 12.35 -5.77
C TYR A 148 32.71 13.79 -6.24
N LEU A 149 31.77 14.38 -6.98
CA LEU A 149 31.86 15.77 -7.42
C LEU A 149 31.90 16.73 -6.23
N LEU A 150 31.06 16.51 -5.21
CA LEU A 150 31.06 17.32 -4.00
C LEU A 150 32.41 17.24 -3.27
N PHE A 151 32.97 16.04 -3.15
CA PHE A 151 34.30 15.82 -2.57
C PHE A 151 35.39 16.61 -3.29
N LEU A 152 35.39 16.63 -4.63
CA LEU A 152 36.33 17.43 -5.40
C LEU A 152 36.06 18.94 -5.29
N GLY A 153 34.80 19.35 -5.17
CA GLY A 153 34.42 20.76 -5.20
C GLY A 153 34.71 21.51 -3.90
N LEU A 154 34.51 20.87 -2.74
CA LEU A 154 34.60 21.52 -1.43
C LEU A 154 35.96 22.21 -1.16
N PRO A 155 37.13 21.62 -1.44
CA PRO A 155 38.41 22.31 -1.28
C PRO A 155 38.51 23.59 -2.11
N HIS A 156 37.95 23.61 -3.31
CA HIS A 156 38.05 24.75 -4.21
C HIS A 156 37.07 25.88 -3.85
N THR A 157 35.82 25.54 -3.54
CA THR A 157 34.77 26.52 -3.25
C THR A 157 34.83 26.99 -1.79
N MET A 158 34.95 26.05 -0.85
CA MET A 158 34.92 26.31 0.59
C MET A 158 36.31 26.49 1.19
N LYS A 159 37.39 26.34 0.41
CA LYS A 159 38.78 26.52 0.87
C LYS A 159 39.17 25.65 2.07
N CYS A 160 38.54 24.49 2.23
CA CYS A 160 38.94 23.53 3.26
C CYS A 160 40.20 22.77 2.80
N PRO A 161 41.07 22.31 3.73
CA PRO A 161 42.19 21.45 3.40
C PRO A 161 41.73 20.14 2.74
N GLU A 162 42.53 19.61 1.80
CA GLU A 162 42.18 18.40 1.04
C GLU A 162 41.99 17.18 1.94
N GLU A 163 42.79 17.07 3.02
CA GLU A 163 42.72 15.99 4.00
C GLU A 163 41.41 15.98 4.80
N LYS A 164 40.72 17.13 4.92
CA LYS A 164 39.42 17.26 5.60
C LYS A 164 38.23 17.15 4.66
N ALA A 165 38.46 17.20 3.35
CA ALA A 165 37.41 17.21 2.33
C ALA A 165 36.52 15.96 2.40
N ALA A 166 37.11 14.79 2.66
CA ALA A 166 36.36 13.53 2.78
C ALA A 166 35.37 13.55 3.95
N GLY A 167 35.83 14.00 5.14
CA GLY A 167 34.98 14.13 6.33
C GLY A 167 33.87 15.18 6.12
N TYR A 168 34.22 16.32 5.51
CA TYR A 168 33.25 17.36 5.21
C TYR A 168 32.18 16.89 4.23
N THR A 169 32.57 16.15 3.20
CA THR A 169 31.64 15.53 2.24
C THR A 169 30.74 14.53 2.93
N ALA A 170 31.28 13.61 3.73
CA ALA A 170 30.52 12.58 4.41
C ALA A 170 29.41 13.18 5.31
N VAL A 171 29.75 14.19 6.11
CA VAL A 171 28.77 14.88 6.96
C VAL A 171 27.72 15.62 6.12
N SER A 172 28.14 16.30 5.05
CA SER A 172 27.21 16.99 4.14
C SER A 172 26.23 16.02 3.46
N VAL A 173 26.70 14.84 3.06
CA VAL A 173 25.87 13.79 2.45
C VAL A 173 24.88 13.21 3.46
N ILE A 174 25.31 12.91 4.69
CA ILE A 174 24.42 12.43 5.76
C ILE A 174 23.28 13.42 5.98
N ILE A 175 23.60 14.71 6.06
CA ILE A 175 22.59 15.78 6.22
C ILE A 175 21.68 15.84 5.00
N GLY A 176 22.23 15.74 3.78
CA GLY A 176 21.43 15.67 2.55
C GLY A 176 20.43 14.49 2.55
N VAL A 177 20.84 13.33 3.07
CA VAL A 177 19.95 12.16 3.24
C VAL A 177 18.86 12.45 4.28
N VAL A 178 19.19 13.05 5.41
CA VAL A 178 18.18 13.41 6.42
C VAL A 178 17.15 14.41 5.84
N LEU A 179 17.61 15.43 5.12
CA LEU A 179 16.72 16.39 4.45
C LEU A 179 15.83 15.73 3.40
N SER A 180 16.36 14.77 2.63
CA SER A 180 15.56 14.06 1.63
C SER A 180 14.50 13.16 2.26
N LEU A 181 14.79 12.52 3.40
CA LEU A 181 13.80 11.77 4.18
C LEU A 181 12.69 12.69 4.71
N ILE A 182 13.02 13.89 5.18
CA ILE A 182 12.03 14.88 5.64
C ILE A 182 11.12 15.30 4.48
N VAL A 183 11.68 15.62 3.31
CA VAL A 183 10.86 15.95 2.12
C VAL A 183 10.00 14.77 1.71
N GLY A 184 10.57 13.55 1.71
CA GLY A 184 9.82 12.33 1.43
C GLY A 184 8.65 12.12 2.38
N ALA A 185 8.83 12.38 3.67
CA ALA A 185 7.78 12.32 4.67
C ALA A 185 6.72 13.41 4.47
N ILE A 186 7.10 14.65 4.13
CA ILE A 186 6.15 15.74 3.86
C ILE A 186 5.30 15.42 2.62
N VAL A 187 5.95 15.07 1.51
CA VAL A 187 5.26 14.70 0.26
C VAL A 187 4.39 13.47 0.47
N GLY A 188 4.91 12.46 1.18
CA GLY A 188 4.18 11.24 1.53
C GLY A 188 2.98 11.51 2.43
N ALA A 189 3.11 12.36 3.46
CA ALA A 189 2.02 12.72 4.35
C ALA A 189 0.93 13.54 3.63
N ILE A 190 1.31 14.47 2.75
CA ILE A 190 0.36 15.23 1.91
C ILE A 190 -0.38 14.29 0.95
N PHE A 191 0.32 13.31 0.38
CA PHE A 191 -0.30 12.34 -0.50
C PHE A 191 -1.23 11.38 0.26
N LEU A 192 -0.79 10.87 1.41
CA LEU A 192 -1.59 10.01 2.29
C LEU A 192 -2.81 10.75 2.86
N SER A 193 -2.68 12.04 3.19
CA SER A 193 -3.80 12.89 3.64
C SER A 193 -4.69 13.34 2.49
N GLY A 194 -4.19 13.56 1.28
CA GLY A 194 -5.00 13.80 0.07
C GLY A 194 -5.83 12.58 -0.33
N ILE A 195 -5.30 11.37 -0.08
CA ILE A 195 -6.04 10.09 -0.17
C ILE A 195 -7.13 9.99 0.92
N MET A 196 -6.94 10.63 2.08
CA MET A 196 -7.85 10.53 3.25
C MET A 196 -8.85 11.69 3.39
N VAL A 197 -8.61 12.87 2.78
CA VAL A 197 -9.38 14.11 2.98
C VAL A 197 -10.02 14.64 1.69
N GLY A 198 -9.64 14.13 0.51
CA GLY A 198 -10.17 14.68 -0.75
C GLY A 198 -10.18 13.69 -1.91
N GLY A 199 -11.10 12.71 -1.89
CA GLY A 199 -11.67 12.07 -3.09
C GLY A 199 -10.71 11.46 -4.13
N ALA A 200 -9.41 11.41 -3.92
CA ALA A 200 -8.44 10.98 -4.93
C ALA A 200 -8.30 9.45 -5.07
N MET A 201 -9.20 8.69 -4.43
CA MET A 201 -9.50 7.29 -4.76
C MET A 201 -10.55 7.17 -5.88
N HIS A 202 -11.06 8.27 -6.44
CA HIS A 202 -12.07 8.22 -7.51
C HIS A 202 -11.50 8.02 -8.92
N THR A 203 -10.17 8.12 -9.12
CA THR A 203 -9.58 8.19 -10.48
C THR A 203 -8.30 7.38 -10.70
N ALA A 204 -8.00 6.39 -9.86
CA ALA A 204 -6.99 5.39 -10.22
C ALA A 204 -7.55 4.50 -11.35
N THR A 205 -7.48 4.99 -12.59
CA THR A 205 -7.83 4.19 -13.78
C THR A 205 -6.79 3.10 -13.97
N ILE A 206 -7.19 1.87 -13.65
CA ILE A 206 -6.41 0.66 -13.89
C ILE A 206 -6.62 0.31 -15.36
N THR A 207 -5.61 0.56 -16.18
CA THR A 207 -5.67 0.28 -17.62
C THR A 207 -4.77 -0.92 -17.90
N SER A 208 -5.30 -1.97 -18.51
CA SER A 208 -4.51 -3.09 -19.01
C SER A 208 -3.74 -2.68 -20.28
N SER A 209 -2.70 -3.43 -20.62
CA SER A 209 -1.73 -3.13 -21.68
C SER A 209 -2.29 -3.08 -23.12
N ASP A 210 -3.59 -3.29 -23.32
CA ASP A 210 -4.25 -3.27 -24.63
C ASP A 210 -5.16 -2.02 -24.83
N GLY A 211 -5.09 -1.04 -23.93
CA GLY A 211 -5.84 0.22 -24.08
C GLY A 211 -7.35 0.11 -23.93
N SER A 212 -7.88 -1.07 -23.60
CA SER A 212 -9.26 -1.22 -23.16
C SER A 212 -9.40 -0.72 -21.71
N THR A 213 -10.39 0.14 -21.47
CA THR A 213 -10.88 0.42 -20.12
C THR A 213 -11.48 -0.87 -19.58
N VAL A 214 -10.69 -1.64 -18.85
CA VAL A 214 -11.21 -2.77 -18.08
C VAL A 214 -11.97 -2.14 -16.93
N THR A 215 -13.30 -2.12 -17.06
CA THR A 215 -14.20 -1.95 -15.92
C THR A 215 -13.71 -2.89 -14.84
N VAL A 216 -13.32 -2.35 -13.69
CA VAL A 216 -12.99 -3.16 -12.53
C VAL A 216 -14.18 -4.07 -12.32
N ASP A 217 -13.95 -5.37 -12.49
CA ASP A 217 -14.98 -6.36 -12.30
C ASP A 217 -15.56 -6.11 -10.90
N LYS A 218 -16.88 -5.82 -10.83
CA LYS A 218 -17.56 -5.48 -9.58
C LYS A 218 -17.38 -6.57 -8.52
N ASP A 219 -17.11 -7.79 -8.97
CA ASP A 219 -16.92 -8.96 -8.13
C ASP A 219 -15.44 -9.21 -7.75
N SER A 220 -14.48 -8.49 -8.35
CA SER A 220 -13.05 -8.56 -8.00
C SER A 220 -12.74 -7.88 -6.66
N ALA A 221 -11.67 -8.33 -5.99
CA ALA A 221 -11.15 -7.73 -4.75
C ALA A 221 -10.99 -6.19 -4.86
N LEU A 222 -10.59 -5.73 -6.03
CA LEU A 222 -10.32 -4.33 -6.34
C LEU A 222 -11.60 -3.54 -6.62
N GLY A 223 -12.63 -4.18 -7.20
CA GLY A 223 -13.96 -3.60 -7.40
C GLY A 223 -14.68 -3.42 -6.07
N LYS A 224 -14.53 -4.38 -5.16
CA LYS A 224 -15.03 -4.29 -3.78
C LYS A 224 -14.33 -3.18 -3.00
N LEU A 225 -13.01 -2.99 -3.18
CA LEU A 225 -12.25 -1.90 -2.54
C LEU A 225 -12.65 -0.52 -3.10
N ALA A 226 -12.87 -0.41 -4.41
CA ALA A 226 -13.39 0.82 -5.02
C ALA A 226 -14.79 1.17 -4.50
N ALA A 227 -15.67 0.18 -4.42
CA ALA A 227 -17.01 0.36 -3.84
C ALA A 227 -16.99 0.67 -2.34
N MET A 228 -15.95 0.27 -1.60
CA MET A 228 -15.74 0.67 -0.21
C MET A 228 -15.33 2.14 -0.10
N GLY A 229 -14.46 2.61 -1.00
CA GLY A 229 -14.08 4.03 -1.08
C GLY A 229 -15.26 4.94 -1.40
N GLU A 230 -16.11 4.54 -2.34
CA GLU A 230 -17.33 5.28 -2.71
C GLU A 230 -18.34 5.36 -1.55
N ARG A 231 -18.53 4.26 -0.81
CA ARG A 231 -19.37 4.23 0.40
C ARG A 231 -18.82 5.11 1.53
N ALA A 232 -17.52 5.12 1.75
CA ALA A 232 -16.89 5.96 2.77
C ALA A 232 -17.05 7.46 2.47
N ASP A 233 -16.96 7.83 1.19
CA ASP A 233 -17.20 9.21 0.73
C ASP A 233 -18.67 9.63 0.91
N GLN A 234 -19.60 8.74 0.54
CA GLN A 234 -21.04 8.95 0.74
C GLN A 234 -21.38 9.10 2.23
N ALA A 235 -20.83 8.22 3.09
CA ALA A 235 -21.07 8.27 4.54
C ALA A 235 -20.50 9.54 5.17
N SER A 236 -19.35 10.03 4.69
CA SER A 236 -18.77 11.30 5.14
C SER A 236 -19.64 12.49 4.79
N LYS A 237 -20.16 12.54 3.56
CA LYS A 237 -21.12 13.58 3.11
C LYS A 237 -22.43 13.53 3.89
N ASP A 238 -22.96 12.34 4.14
CA ASP A 238 -24.18 12.14 4.94
C ASP A 238 -23.98 12.60 6.39
N LEU A 239 -22.81 12.34 6.99
CA LEU A 239 -22.45 12.81 8.34
C LEU A 239 -22.36 14.33 8.39
N GLU A 240 -21.75 14.95 7.40
CA GLU A 240 -21.61 16.40 7.32
C GLU A 240 -22.97 17.08 7.10
N ALA A 241 -23.85 16.49 6.29
CA ALA A 241 -25.23 16.94 6.10
C ALA A 241 -26.07 16.78 7.37
N ALA A 242 -25.92 15.66 8.08
CA ALA A 242 -26.62 15.41 9.34
C ALA A 242 -26.13 16.30 10.49
N GLN A 243 -24.83 16.61 10.56
CA GLN A 243 -24.28 17.59 11.50
C GLN A 243 -24.80 19.01 11.23
N LYS A 244 -24.99 19.37 9.95
CA LYS A 244 -25.55 20.67 9.54
C LYS A 244 -27.07 20.75 9.77
N SER A 245 -27.80 19.64 9.72
CA SER A 245 -29.26 19.63 9.93
C SER A 245 -29.66 19.70 11.41
N GLY A 246 -28.78 19.30 12.32
CA GLY A 246 -29.05 19.31 13.77
C GLY A 246 -30.13 18.31 14.22
N ASP A 247 -30.53 17.38 13.34
CA ASP A 247 -31.51 16.33 13.63
C ASP A 247 -30.80 15.13 14.31
N PRO A 248 -31.14 14.81 15.57
CA PRO A 248 -30.53 13.70 16.32
C PRO A 248 -30.67 12.34 15.61
N ASN A 249 -31.78 12.12 14.90
CA ASN A 249 -32.02 10.86 14.19
C ASN A 249 -31.17 10.77 12.92
N ALA A 250 -30.97 11.88 12.22
CA ALA A 250 -30.10 11.94 11.04
C ALA A 250 -28.63 11.75 11.42
N GLN A 251 -28.19 12.30 12.56
CA GLN A 251 -26.83 12.11 13.08
C GLN A 251 -26.57 10.66 13.48
N GLN A 252 -27.53 10.02 14.14
CA GLN A 252 -27.42 8.61 14.52
C GLN A 252 -27.40 7.69 13.29
N ALA A 253 -28.23 7.98 12.27
CA ALA A 253 -28.24 7.24 11.02
C ALA A 253 -26.93 7.41 10.22
N ALA A 254 -26.40 8.63 10.13
CA ALA A 254 -25.15 8.91 9.43
C ALA A 254 -23.93 8.30 10.15
N MET A 255 -23.92 8.32 11.48
CA MET A 255 -22.88 7.64 12.26
C MET A 255 -22.96 6.12 12.12
N GLY A 256 -24.17 5.54 12.02
CA GLY A 256 -24.37 4.12 11.70
C GLY A 256 -23.83 3.74 10.31
N LYS A 257 -24.08 4.58 9.29
CA LYS A 257 -23.51 4.41 7.93
C LYS A 257 -21.98 4.50 7.92
N MET A 258 -21.41 5.44 8.68
CA MET A 258 -19.96 5.61 8.80
C MET A 258 -19.28 4.41 9.47
N MET A 259 -19.86 3.91 10.56
CA MET A 259 -19.39 2.70 11.25
C MET A 259 -19.47 1.47 10.32
N GLY A 260 -20.56 1.35 9.55
CA GLY A 260 -20.73 0.31 8.53
C GLY A 260 -19.66 0.39 7.43
N ALA A 261 -19.44 1.58 6.87
CA ALA A 261 -18.41 1.79 5.83
C ALA A 261 -16.99 1.49 6.34
N ALA A 262 -16.66 1.85 7.59
CA ALA A 262 -15.34 1.60 8.19
C ALA A 262 -15.09 0.11 8.50
N MET A 263 -16.14 -0.63 8.86
CA MET A 263 -16.08 -2.08 9.15
C MET A 263 -16.30 -2.94 7.89
N GLY A 264 -16.50 -2.33 6.73
CA GLY A 264 -16.82 -3.00 5.46
C GLY A 264 -18.22 -3.59 5.39
N ASN A 265 -19.11 -3.24 6.33
CA ASN A 265 -20.44 -3.81 6.48
C ASN A 265 -21.51 -2.83 5.99
N ASP A 266 -22.31 -3.23 5.00
CA ASP A 266 -23.40 -2.39 4.46
C ASP A 266 -24.55 -2.13 5.46
N SER A 267 -24.54 -2.75 6.64
CA SER A 267 -25.63 -2.65 7.63
C SER A 267 -25.23 -3.23 8.99
N ASN A 268 -25.98 -2.88 10.05
CA ASN A 268 -26.03 -3.66 11.28
C ASN A 268 -26.63 -5.03 10.95
N VAL A 269 -25.80 -5.96 10.47
CA VAL A 269 -26.23 -7.32 10.13
C VAL A 269 -26.34 -8.12 11.41
N GLN A 270 -27.57 -8.46 11.79
CA GLN A 270 -27.82 -9.38 12.88
C GLN A 270 -27.52 -10.81 12.42
N SER A 271 -26.79 -11.58 13.23
CA SER A 271 -26.54 -12.99 12.96
C SER A 271 -27.82 -13.82 13.17
N LEU A 272 -27.90 -14.96 12.51
CA LEU A 272 -28.97 -15.93 12.65
C LEU A 272 -29.16 -16.37 14.10
N SER A 273 -30.40 -16.73 14.41
CA SER A 273 -30.82 -17.62 15.48
C SER A 273 -29.79 -18.60 16.00
N ALA A 274 -29.51 -18.72 17.32
CA ALA A 274 -28.89 -19.96 17.80
C ALA A 274 -29.73 -21.18 17.38
N ASP A 275 -31.07 -21.06 17.40
CA ASP A 275 -31.98 -22.11 16.96
C ASP A 275 -32.03 -22.25 15.43
N GLN A 276 -31.90 -21.15 14.68
CA GLN A 276 -31.83 -21.20 13.22
C GLN A 276 -30.55 -21.92 12.76
N VAL A 277 -29.39 -21.60 13.33
CA VAL A 277 -28.11 -22.24 12.96
C VAL A 277 -28.08 -23.72 13.35
N LYS A 278 -28.69 -24.10 14.49
CA LYS A 278 -28.85 -25.51 14.89
C LYS A 278 -29.57 -26.36 13.84
N THR A 279 -30.50 -25.79 13.07
CA THR A 279 -31.28 -26.54 12.06
C THR A 279 -30.43 -27.07 10.91
N PHE A 280 -29.23 -26.52 10.71
CA PHE A 280 -28.27 -26.95 9.69
C PHE A 280 -27.40 -28.11 10.15
N LEU A 281 -27.50 -28.50 11.42
CA LEU A 281 -26.89 -29.70 11.96
C LEU A 281 -28.00 -30.76 12.07
N PRO A 282 -28.02 -31.81 11.24
CA PRO A 282 -29.03 -32.87 11.33
C PRO A 282 -28.74 -33.88 12.46
N ASP A 283 -29.71 -34.75 12.79
CA ASP A 283 -29.49 -35.83 13.78
C ASP A 283 -28.54 -36.93 13.29
N SER A 284 -28.40 -37.07 11.97
CA SER A 284 -27.42 -37.93 11.33
C SER A 284 -26.94 -37.32 10.03
N VAL A 285 -25.65 -37.47 9.74
CA VAL A 285 -25.02 -37.00 8.51
C VAL A 285 -23.90 -37.96 8.11
N ALA A 286 -23.78 -38.26 6.82
CA ALA A 286 -22.78 -39.17 6.27
C ALA A 286 -22.68 -40.54 7.00
N GLY A 287 -23.79 -41.03 7.58
CA GLY A 287 -23.84 -42.29 8.33
C GLY A 287 -23.41 -42.21 9.80
N LEU A 288 -22.99 -41.04 10.30
CA LEU A 288 -22.69 -40.81 11.72
C LEU A 288 -23.91 -40.26 12.46
N LYS A 289 -24.05 -40.62 13.74
CA LYS A 289 -25.12 -40.12 14.61
C LYS A 289 -24.62 -38.95 15.43
N ARG A 290 -25.45 -37.91 15.57
CA ARG A 290 -25.13 -36.79 16.44
C ARG A 290 -25.21 -37.19 17.93
N GLU A 291 -24.14 -36.93 18.67
CA GLU A 291 -24.02 -37.20 20.10
C GLU A 291 -24.31 -35.97 20.95
N SER A 292 -23.89 -34.80 20.48
CA SER A 292 -24.16 -33.53 21.16
C SER A 292 -24.48 -32.42 20.16
N LEU A 293 -25.24 -31.42 20.62
CA LEU A 293 -25.56 -30.23 19.87
C LEU A 293 -25.52 -29.03 20.82
N SER A 294 -24.68 -28.05 20.48
CA SER A 294 -24.65 -26.75 21.15
C SER A 294 -24.78 -25.65 20.11
N ALA A 295 -25.35 -24.51 20.51
CA ALA A 295 -25.18 -23.29 19.76
C ALA A 295 -25.14 -22.10 20.71
N GLU A 296 -24.32 -21.13 20.34
CA GLU A 296 -24.08 -19.93 21.10
C GLU A 296 -24.13 -18.73 20.17
N ARG A 297 -24.69 -17.63 20.67
CA ARG A 297 -24.61 -16.33 20.03
C ARG A 297 -23.84 -15.40 20.96
N SER A 298 -22.70 -14.92 20.50
CA SER A 298 -21.86 -13.96 21.20
C SER A 298 -21.97 -12.57 20.56
N ASN A 299 -21.82 -11.53 21.37
CA ASN A 299 -21.76 -10.14 20.92
C ASN A 299 -20.61 -9.44 21.65
N THR A 300 -19.57 -9.07 20.91
CA THR A 300 -18.37 -8.43 21.45
C THR A 300 -18.10 -7.15 20.69
N MET A 301 -18.16 -6.00 21.35
CA MET A 301 -17.86 -4.68 20.74
C MET A 301 -18.68 -4.40 19.46
N GLY A 302 -19.93 -4.87 19.39
CA GLY A 302 -20.81 -4.70 18.22
C GLY A 302 -20.62 -5.76 17.11
N VAL A 303 -19.69 -6.71 17.29
CA VAL A 303 -19.53 -7.88 16.42
C VAL A 303 -20.36 -9.02 16.97
N GLN A 304 -21.41 -9.39 16.25
CA GLN A 304 -22.27 -10.51 16.58
C GLN A 304 -21.90 -11.75 15.75
N ILE A 305 -21.62 -12.84 16.44
CA ILE A 305 -21.28 -14.15 15.85
C ILE A 305 -22.24 -15.18 16.45
N THR A 306 -22.73 -16.11 15.63
CA THR A 306 -23.47 -17.28 16.11
C THR A 306 -22.81 -18.54 15.61
N THR A 307 -22.53 -19.47 16.50
CA THR A 307 -21.87 -20.73 16.15
C THR A 307 -22.70 -21.87 16.72
N ALA A 308 -23.03 -22.85 15.88
CA ALA A 308 -23.56 -24.14 16.30
C ALA A 308 -22.50 -25.22 16.08
N ARG A 309 -22.32 -26.11 17.06
CA ARG A 309 -21.44 -27.28 16.97
C ARG A 309 -22.24 -28.54 17.26
N GLY A 310 -22.04 -29.56 16.44
CA GLY A 310 -22.51 -30.91 16.70
C GLY A 310 -21.35 -31.90 16.67
N GLN A 311 -21.28 -32.79 17.66
CA GLN A 311 -20.37 -33.92 17.62
C GLN A 311 -21.07 -35.12 16.99
N TYR A 312 -20.44 -35.73 16.01
CA TYR A 312 -20.95 -36.88 15.29
C TYR A 312 -19.99 -38.04 15.46
N GLY A 313 -20.52 -39.16 15.95
CA GLY A 313 -19.72 -40.34 16.28
C GLY A 313 -20.33 -41.61 15.71
N ASP A 314 -19.48 -42.65 15.67
CA ASP A 314 -19.86 -44.02 15.31
C ASP A 314 -20.18 -44.89 16.54
N GLY A 315 -20.13 -44.32 17.75
CA GLY A 315 -20.30 -45.02 19.02
C GLY A 315 -19.09 -45.84 19.49
N ASN A 316 -17.99 -45.88 18.71
CA ASN A 316 -16.74 -46.57 19.04
C ASN A 316 -15.65 -45.61 19.54
N GLY A 317 -16.03 -44.40 19.95
CA GLY A 317 -15.12 -43.38 20.47
C GLY A 317 -14.42 -42.53 19.40
N ARG A 318 -14.79 -42.66 18.13
CA ARG A 318 -14.37 -41.74 17.05
C ARG A 318 -15.42 -40.67 16.84
N ASN A 319 -15.09 -39.44 17.21
CA ASN A 319 -16.00 -38.29 17.15
C ASN A 319 -15.41 -37.21 16.24
N VAL A 320 -16.24 -36.71 15.33
CA VAL A 320 -15.93 -35.58 14.46
C VAL A 320 -16.80 -34.39 14.86
N ASP A 321 -16.19 -33.21 14.98
CA ASP A 321 -16.91 -31.97 15.21
C ASP A 321 -17.36 -31.39 13.86
N LEU A 322 -18.66 -31.11 13.73
CA LEU A 322 -19.23 -30.35 12.62
C LEU A 322 -19.78 -29.02 13.15
N GLU A 323 -19.27 -27.93 12.62
CA GLU A 323 -19.55 -26.57 13.03
C GLU A 323 -20.21 -25.78 11.90
N VAL A 324 -21.25 -25.02 12.24
CA VAL A 324 -21.83 -23.98 11.37
C VAL A 324 -21.73 -22.65 12.09
N GLY A 325 -21.01 -21.71 11.49
CA GLY A 325 -20.83 -20.35 11.99
C GLY A 325 -21.54 -19.33 11.10
N ASP A 326 -22.22 -18.37 11.72
CA ASP A 326 -22.69 -17.14 11.10
C ASP A 326 -21.93 -15.95 11.70
N THR A 327 -21.08 -15.36 10.87
CA THR A 327 -20.29 -14.18 11.24
C THR A 327 -20.98 -12.86 10.92
N GLY A 328 -22.23 -12.88 10.46
CA GLY A 328 -23.19 -11.77 10.28
C GLY A 328 -22.59 -10.37 10.07
N SER A 329 -22.17 -9.75 11.16
CA SER A 329 -21.51 -8.44 11.24
C SER A 329 -20.13 -8.30 10.56
N MET A 330 -19.51 -9.41 10.13
CA MET A 330 -18.18 -9.46 9.49
C MET A 330 -18.24 -9.85 8.01
N LYS A 331 -19.42 -9.84 7.38
CA LYS A 331 -19.60 -10.22 5.97
C LYS A 331 -18.64 -9.48 5.04
N GLY A 332 -18.41 -8.18 5.27
CA GLY A 332 -17.43 -7.38 4.52
C GLY A 332 -15.98 -7.84 4.69
N MET A 333 -15.58 -8.12 5.94
CA MET A 333 -14.23 -8.59 6.27
C MET A 333 -13.98 -10.01 5.73
N MET A 334 -14.96 -10.90 5.80
CA MET A 334 -14.89 -12.25 5.22
C MET A 334 -14.84 -12.22 3.69
N ALA A 335 -15.60 -11.31 3.05
CA ALA A 335 -15.52 -11.10 1.61
C ALA A 335 -14.14 -10.59 1.17
N MET A 336 -13.53 -9.69 1.96
CA MET A 336 -12.16 -9.20 1.73
C MET A 336 -11.13 -10.30 1.95
N ALA A 337 -11.22 -11.03 3.07
CA ALA A 337 -10.33 -12.15 3.36
C ALA A 337 -10.42 -13.23 2.28
N SER A 338 -11.61 -13.55 1.79
CA SER A 338 -11.79 -14.53 0.71
C SER A 338 -11.24 -14.04 -0.64
N ALA A 339 -11.32 -12.73 -0.92
CA ALA A 339 -10.81 -12.15 -2.16
C ALA A 339 -9.29 -11.92 -2.14
N MET A 340 -8.69 -11.84 -0.95
CA MET A 340 -7.24 -11.66 -0.74
C MET A 340 -6.53 -12.94 -0.30
N ALA A 341 -7.27 -14.01 0.02
CA ALA A 341 -6.71 -15.29 0.39
C ALA A 341 -5.90 -15.85 -0.79
N PRO A 342 -4.57 -15.93 -0.68
CA PRO A 342 -3.78 -16.56 -1.73
C PRO A 342 -4.18 -18.03 -1.81
N GLU A 343 -4.36 -18.54 -3.03
CA GLU A 343 -4.40 -19.98 -3.22
C GLU A 343 -3.05 -20.54 -2.73
N SER A 344 -3.11 -21.44 -1.76
CA SER A 344 -1.95 -21.94 -1.07
C SER A 344 -2.06 -23.44 -0.94
N GLU A 345 -1.03 -24.14 -1.38
CA GLU A 345 -0.87 -25.58 -1.19
C GLU A 345 0.48 -25.78 -0.52
N GLN A 346 0.45 -26.26 0.73
CA GLN A 346 1.64 -26.66 1.46
C GLN A 346 1.56 -28.17 1.70
N GLN A 347 2.63 -28.86 1.35
CA GLN A 347 2.77 -30.29 1.55
C GLN A 347 3.93 -30.54 2.49
N THR A 348 3.70 -31.36 3.51
CA THR A 348 4.72 -31.77 4.48
C THR A 348 4.95 -33.27 4.39
N ASP A 349 5.99 -33.77 5.03
CA ASP A 349 6.28 -35.21 5.09
C ASP A 349 5.16 -36.03 5.74
N HIS A 350 4.27 -35.38 6.50
CA HIS A 350 3.23 -36.01 7.29
C HIS A 350 1.80 -35.60 6.89
N GLY A 351 1.62 -34.75 5.88
CA GLY A 351 0.30 -34.22 5.57
C GLY A 351 0.28 -33.13 4.52
N TYR A 352 -0.85 -32.44 4.42
CA TYR A 352 -0.99 -31.27 3.56
C TYR A 352 -1.96 -30.26 4.16
N GLN A 353 -1.84 -29.02 3.70
CA GLN A 353 -2.78 -27.95 3.95
C GLN A 353 -3.01 -27.16 2.66
N LYS A 354 -4.27 -26.98 2.31
CA LYS A 354 -4.72 -26.35 1.07
C LYS A 354 -5.78 -25.31 1.36
N THR A 355 -5.65 -24.18 0.70
CA THR A 355 -6.70 -23.15 0.61
C THR A 355 -6.89 -22.83 -0.86
N TYR A 356 -8.11 -22.99 -1.36
CA TYR A 356 -8.46 -22.79 -2.77
C TYR A 356 -9.90 -22.30 -2.90
N THR A 357 -10.24 -21.73 -4.06
CA THR A 357 -11.62 -21.30 -4.34
C THR A 357 -12.28 -22.25 -5.32
N GLN A 358 -13.45 -22.78 -4.98
CA GLN A 358 -14.25 -23.63 -5.87
C GLN A 358 -15.71 -23.21 -5.79
N ASN A 359 -16.38 -23.06 -6.94
CA ASN A 359 -17.79 -22.64 -7.02
C ASN A 359 -18.10 -21.35 -6.23
N ASN A 360 -17.19 -20.38 -6.27
CA ASN A 360 -17.28 -19.11 -5.52
C ASN A 360 -17.33 -19.28 -3.99
N ARG A 361 -16.87 -20.42 -3.48
CA ARG A 361 -16.71 -20.73 -2.07
C ARG A 361 -15.23 -20.88 -1.75
N LEU A 362 -14.78 -20.22 -0.70
CA LEU A 362 -13.42 -20.41 -0.18
C LEU A 362 -13.40 -21.73 0.59
N ILE A 363 -12.48 -22.62 0.21
CA ILE A 363 -12.34 -23.94 0.79
C ILE A 363 -10.99 -24.02 1.51
N HIS A 364 -11.01 -24.54 2.73
CA HIS A 364 -9.83 -24.90 3.49
C HIS A 364 -9.83 -26.40 3.75
N GLU A 365 -8.71 -27.06 3.49
CA GLU A 365 -8.53 -28.50 3.66
C GLU A 365 -7.17 -28.77 4.28
N ALA A 366 -7.16 -29.46 5.42
CA ALA A 366 -5.93 -29.86 6.11
C ALA A 366 -6.02 -31.34 6.50
N TRP A 367 -4.94 -32.07 6.31
CA TRP A 367 -4.89 -33.50 6.61
C TRP A 367 -3.54 -33.91 7.18
N ASP A 368 -3.56 -34.69 8.25
CA ASP A 368 -2.38 -35.27 8.89
C ASP A 368 -2.47 -36.81 8.87
N ASN A 369 -1.49 -37.44 8.22
CA ASN A 369 -1.41 -38.89 8.04
C ASN A 369 -0.98 -39.65 9.31
N THR A 370 -0.29 -38.98 10.23
CA THR A 370 0.24 -39.57 11.47
C THR A 370 -0.86 -39.67 12.52
N SER A 371 -1.60 -38.58 12.71
CA SER A 371 -2.71 -38.50 13.68
C SER A 371 -4.04 -39.00 13.13
N LYS A 372 -4.13 -39.27 11.82
CA LYS A 372 -5.38 -39.67 11.13
C LYS A 372 -6.52 -38.70 11.44
N SER A 373 -6.21 -37.42 11.38
CA SER A 373 -7.12 -36.33 11.67
C SER A 373 -6.99 -35.24 10.62
N GLY A 374 -8.07 -34.52 10.39
CA GLY A 374 -8.08 -33.43 9.43
C GLY A 374 -9.11 -32.37 9.73
N GLU A 375 -9.17 -31.40 8.83
CA GLU A 375 -10.14 -30.33 8.80
C GLU A 375 -10.57 -30.07 7.35
N TYR A 376 -11.87 -29.95 7.13
CA TYR A 376 -12.44 -29.48 5.87
C TYR A 376 -13.46 -28.40 6.16
N GLY A 377 -13.26 -27.23 5.59
CA GLY A 377 -14.07 -26.04 5.83
C GLY A 377 -14.45 -25.32 4.55
N VAL A 378 -15.67 -24.81 4.48
CA VAL A 378 -16.21 -24.07 3.35
C VAL A 378 -16.86 -22.78 3.83
N VAL A 379 -16.54 -21.67 3.16
CA VAL A 379 -17.23 -20.39 3.34
C VAL A 379 -18.34 -20.25 2.31
N VAL A 380 -19.58 -20.08 2.78
CA VAL A 380 -20.80 -20.01 1.96
C VAL A 380 -21.37 -18.59 2.01
N GLY A 381 -21.70 -18.04 0.84
CA GLY A 381 -22.32 -16.71 0.72
C GLY A 381 -21.49 -15.56 1.31
N GLN A 382 -20.18 -15.74 1.49
CA GLN A 382 -19.24 -14.80 2.12
C GLN A 382 -19.62 -14.40 3.56
N ARG A 383 -20.37 -15.26 4.27
CA ARG A 383 -20.91 -15.00 5.61
C ARG A 383 -20.89 -16.21 6.53
N PHE A 384 -21.28 -17.36 6.00
CA PHE A 384 -21.41 -18.58 6.77
C PHE A 384 -20.16 -19.44 6.61
N SER A 385 -19.72 -20.09 7.67
CA SER A 385 -18.65 -21.09 7.64
C SER A 385 -19.22 -22.44 8.04
N VAL A 386 -18.98 -23.48 7.24
CA VAL A 386 -19.30 -24.87 7.58
C VAL A 386 -18.02 -25.65 7.63
N LYS A 387 -17.74 -26.30 8.77
CA LYS A 387 -16.44 -26.92 9.03
C LYS A 387 -16.60 -28.27 9.72
N ALA A 388 -15.97 -29.31 9.17
CA ALA A 388 -15.80 -30.60 9.83
C ALA A 388 -14.33 -30.78 10.24
N SER A 389 -14.09 -31.15 11.49
CA SER A 389 -12.73 -31.39 12.00
C SER A 389 -12.69 -32.54 13.00
N GLY A 390 -11.62 -33.33 12.95
CA GLY A 390 -11.38 -34.43 13.89
C GLY A 390 -10.81 -35.68 13.22
N PRO A 391 -10.73 -36.80 13.99
CA PRO A 391 -10.26 -38.08 13.51
C PRO A 391 -11.17 -38.66 12.42
N ALA A 392 -10.60 -39.10 11.32
CA ALA A 392 -11.32 -39.72 10.20
C ALA A 392 -10.43 -40.74 9.47
N ASP A 393 -11.02 -41.64 8.69
CA ASP A 393 -10.26 -42.59 7.89
C ASP A 393 -9.53 -41.90 6.73
N ASN A 394 -10.17 -40.87 6.16
CA ASN A 394 -9.65 -40.02 5.09
C ASN A 394 -10.38 -38.66 5.08
N ILE A 395 -9.86 -37.71 4.30
CA ILE A 395 -10.45 -36.38 4.17
C ILE A 395 -11.86 -36.42 3.55
N ASP A 396 -12.19 -37.43 2.75
CA ASP A 396 -13.49 -37.51 2.06
C ASP A 396 -14.64 -37.72 3.05
N GLN A 397 -14.39 -38.35 4.20
CA GLN A 397 -15.37 -38.40 5.29
C GLN A 397 -15.72 -37.00 5.80
N LEU A 398 -14.71 -36.14 6.02
CA LEU A 398 -14.94 -34.75 6.44
C LEU A 398 -15.64 -33.92 5.35
N LYS A 399 -15.31 -34.15 4.08
CA LYS A 399 -16.00 -33.54 2.93
C LYS A 399 -17.47 -33.94 2.89
N ASN A 400 -17.78 -35.22 3.08
CA ASN A 400 -19.14 -35.74 3.11
C ASN A 400 -19.96 -35.17 4.27
N LEU A 401 -19.33 -34.94 5.42
CA LEU A 401 -19.98 -34.28 6.57
C LEU A 401 -20.38 -32.84 6.26
N VAL A 402 -19.47 -32.06 5.66
CA VAL A 402 -19.78 -30.68 5.25
C VAL A 402 -20.82 -30.65 4.13
N ASN A 403 -20.73 -31.55 3.14
CA ASN A 403 -21.69 -31.63 2.03
C ASN A 403 -23.07 -32.16 2.46
N GLY A 404 -23.16 -32.81 3.62
CA GLY A 404 -24.44 -33.22 4.21
C GLY A 404 -25.20 -32.08 4.90
N VAL A 405 -24.57 -30.90 5.04
CA VAL A 405 -25.25 -29.67 5.44
C VAL A 405 -25.89 -29.02 4.20
N ASP A 406 -27.09 -28.44 4.35
CA ASP A 406 -27.77 -27.73 3.28
C ASP A 406 -27.10 -26.37 3.00
N LEU A 407 -25.99 -26.42 2.25
CA LEU A 407 -25.17 -25.26 1.90
C LEU A 407 -25.93 -24.27 1.02
N ASP A 408 -26.83 -24.74 0.16
CA ASP A 408 -27.58 -23.87 -0.75
C ASP A 408 -28.65 -23.07 -0.01
N LYS A 409 -29.29 -23.69 0.99
CA LYS A 409 -30.15 -22.96 1.92
C LYS A 409 -29.36 -21.94 2.72
N LEU A 410 -28.18 -22.26 3.25
CA LEU A 410 -27.31 -21.26 3.89
C LEU A 410 -26.99 -20.10 2.95
N GLU A 411 -26.67 -20.39 1.69
CA GLU A 411 -26.39 -19.35 0.70
C GLU A 411 -27.59 -18.44 0.43
N SER A 412 -28.82 -18.99 0.43
CA SER A 412 -30.05 -18.20 0.29
C SER A 412 -30.27 -17.21 1.44
N LEU A 413 -29.77 -17.53 2.64
CA LEU A 413 -29.91 -16.69 3.85
C LEU A 413 -28.82 -15.60 3.96
N LYS A 414 -27.94 -15.44 2.96
CA LYS A 414 -26.82 -14.49 3.00
C LYS A 414 -27.20 -13.03 3.27
N ASN A 415 -28.47 -12.67 3.07
CA ASN A 415 -29.01 -11.33 3.28
C ASN A 415 -30.03 -11.24 4.44
N GLU A 416 -30.25 -12.31 5.21
CA GLU A 416 -31.15 -12.29 6.37
C GLU A 416 -30.58 -11.42 7.50
N GLY A 417 -31.41 -10.65 8.20
CA GLY A 417 -30.94 -9.75 9.27
C GLY A 417 -30.19 -8.50 8.79
N VAL A 418 -30.12 -8.25 7.47
CA VAL A 418 -29.66 -6.98 6.88
C VAL A 418 -30.79 -5.96 7.01
N SER A 419 -30.58 -4.93 7.82
CA SER A 419 -31.52 -3.80 7.92
C SER A 419 -31.49 -3.01 6.61
N LYS A 420 -32.58 -3.06 5.82
CA LYS A 420 -32.76 -2.16 4.68
C LYS A 420 -33.14 -0.77 5.21
N HIS A 421 -32.28 0.21 5.00
CA HIS A 421 -32.62 1.63 5.11
C HIS A 421 -32.87 2.22 3.73
#